data_AF-A0A7V5FFM5-F1
#
_entry.id   AF-A0A7V5FFM5-F1
#
_cell.length_a   1.000
_cell.length_b   1.000
_cell.length_c   1.000
_cell.angle_alpha   90.00
_cell.angle_beta   90.00
_cell.angle_gamma   90.00
#
_symmetry.space_group_name_H-M   'P 1'
#
loop_
_entity.id
_entity.type
_entity.pdbx_description
1 polymer ?
#
loop_
_entity_poly.entity_id
_entity_poly.type
_entity_poly.pdbx_seq_one_letter_code
_entity_poly.pdbx_strand_id
1 'polypeptide(L)'
;RKVPLHELALQEFHRLGMQNTRDRTGILIYILFSERKFHIVADEGIHKVVAEGTWNRIADKMSLRFRAGEFRDGIIDGVKHVGEVLAAHVPRRPDDTNELPDTVQIG
;
A
#
# COMPACT_ATOMS: atom_id res chain seq x y z
N ARG A 1 -17.05 -0.79 -20.43
CA ARG A 1 -16.98 -1.57 -19.17
C ARG A 1 -16.08 -0.79 -18.22
N LYS A 2 -16.47 -0.56 -16.96
CA LYS A 2 -15.59 0.14 -15.99
C LYS A 2 -14.50 -0.84 -15.54
N VAL A 3 -13.23 -0.43 -15.60
CA VAL A 3 -12.10 -1.23 -15.12
C VAL A 3 -12.22 -1.37 -13.59
N PRO A 4 -12.09 -2.58 -13.01
CA PRO A 4 -12.08 -2.78 -11.56
C PRO A 4 -10.95 -2.02 -10.87
N LEU A 5 -11.19 -1.56 -9.63
CA LEU A 5 -10.20 -0.80 -8.85
C LEU A 5 -8.88 -1.56 -8.65
N HIS A 6 -8.95 -2.87 -8.40
CA HIS A 6 -7.75 -3.69 -8.21
C HIS A 6 -6.90 -3.74 -9.48
N GLU A 7 -7.54 -3.77 -10.65
CA GLU A 7 -6.83 -3.81 -11.95
C GLU A 7 -6.14 -2.46 -12.22
N LEU A 8 -6.82 -1.33 -11.92
CA LEU A 8 -6.20 -0.01 -11.99
C LEU A 8 -5.00 0.11 -11.03
N ALA A 9 -5.15 -0.35 -9.78
CA ALA A 9 -4.09 -0.31 -8.80
C ALA A 9 -2.88 -1.17 -9.23
N LEU A 10 -3.11 -2.35 -9.82
CA LEU A 10 -2.04 -3.21 -10.36
C LEU A 10 -1.34 -2.58 -11.57
N GLN A 11 -2.09 -1.93 -12.47
CA GLN A 11 -1.51 -1.18 -13.60
C GLN A 11 -0.60 -0.07 -13.09
N GLU A 12 -1.06 0.71 -12.11
CA GLU A 12 -0.27 1.78 -11.50
C GLU A 12 0.95 1.26 -10.73
N PHE A 13 0.81 0.12 -10.03
CA PHE A 13 1.92 -0.55 -9.36
C PHE A 13 3.07 -0.84 -10.35
N HIS A 14 2.73 -1.40 -11.51
CA HIS A 14 3.71 -1.68 -12.56
C HIS A 14 4.25 -0.43 -13.24
N ARG A 15 3.38 0.55 -13.54
CA ARG A 15 3.74 1.82 -14.17
C ARG A 15 4.73 2.62 -13.33
N LEU A 16 4.55 2.62 -12.00
CA LEU A 16 5.43 3.28 -11.04
C LEU A 16 6.70 2.47 -10.73
N GLY A 17 6.82 1.24 -11.25
CA GLY A 17 7.97 0.39 -11.02
C GLY A 17 8.07 -0.12 -9.58
N MET A 18 6.94 -0.27 -8.88
CA MET A 18 6.92 -0.67 -7.47
C MET A 18 7.50 -2.06 -7.23
N GLN A 19 7.54 -2.91 -8.26
CA GLN A 19 8.24 -4.20 -8.23
C GLN A 19 9.77 -4.09 -8.22
N ASN A 20 10.36 -2.92 -8.48
CA ASN A 20 11.81 -2.73 -8.62
C ASN A 20 12.50 -2.59 -7.26
N THR A 21 12.26 -3.57 -6.39
CA THR A 21 12.90 -3.72 -5.07
C THR A 21 13.62 -5.06 -5.03
N ARG A 22 14.75 -5.12 -4.33
CA ARG A 22 15.62 -6.30 -4.24
C ARG A 22 14.87 -7.54 -3.79
N ASP A 23 14.04 -7.39 -2.76
CA ASP A 23 13.35 -8.50 -2.10
C ASP A 23 11.85 -8.56 -2.47
N ARG A 24 11.40 -7.82 -3.50
CA ARG A 24 9.98 -7.73 -3.91
C ARG A 24 9.09 -7.27 -2.76
N THR A 25 9.42 -6.10 -2.24
CA THR A 25 8.82 -5.50 -1.04
C THR A 25 8.10 -4.18 -1.32
N GLY A 26 7.73 -3.94 -2.58
CA GLY A 26 6.93 -2.77 -2.94
C GLY A 26 5.50 -2.84 -2.38
N ILE A 27 4.99 -1.71 -1.87
CA ILE A 27 3.58 -1.53 -1.49
C ILE A 27 3.03 -0.27 -2.12
N LEU A 28 1.88 -0.37 -2.76
CA LEU A 28 1.10 0.75 -3.27
C LEU A 28 -0.23 0.87 -2.51
N ILE A 29 -0.47 2.03 -1.90
CA ILE A 29 -1.80 2.42 -1.42
C ILE A 29 -2.42 3.33 -2.49
N TYR A 30 -3.28 2.77 -3.33
CA TYR A 30 -3.93 3.48 -4.42
C TYR A 30 -5.27 4.06 -3.96
N ILE A 31 -5.48 5.38 -4.07
CA ILE A 31 -6.67 6.07 -3.54
C ILE A 31 -7.40 6.82 -4.65
N LEU A 32 -8.69 6.56 -4.80
CA LEU A 32 -9.62 7.32 -5.63
C LEU A 32 -10.50 8.23 -4.75
N PHE A 33 -10.08 9.48 -4.59
CA PHE A 33 -10.80 10.45 -3.74
C PHE A 33 -12.24 10.71 -4.21
N SER A 34 -12.46 10.81 -5.53
CA SER A 34 -13.78 11.05 -6.11
C SER A 34 -14.78 9.93 -5.82
N GLU A 35 -14.29 8.70 -5.64
CA GLU A 35 -15.12 7.52 -5.36
C GLU A 35 -15.07 7.07 -3.90
N ARG A 36 -14.25 7.71 -3.06
CA ARG A 36 -13.97 7.31 -1.67
C ARG A 36 -13.57 5.82 -1.59
N LYS A 37 -12.80 5.35 -2.57
CA LYS A 37 -12.30 3.98 -2.69
C LYS A 37 -10.79 3.98 -2.63
N PHE A 38 -10.22 2.89 -2.16
CA PHE A 38 -8.78 2.67 -2.22
C PHE A 38 -8.47 1.17 -2.28
N HIS A 39 -7.24 0.84 -2.64
CA HIS A 39 -6.75 -0.52 -2.72
C HIS A 39 -5.28 -0.56 -2.28
N ILE A 40 -4.90 -1.63 -1.57
CA ILE A 40 -3.53 -1.86 -1.15
C ILE A 40 -2.98 -3.01 -1.99
N VAL A 41 -1.95 -2.74 -2.77
CA VAL A 41 -1.20 -3.75 -3.53
C VAL A 41 0.12 -3.97 -2.79
N ALA A 42 0.43 -5.22 -2.48
CA ALA A 42 1.72 -5.62 -1.92
C ALA A 42 2.38 -6.61 -2.87
N ASP A 43 3.68 -6.47 -3.04
CA ASP A 43 4.48 -7.33 -3.91
C ASP A 43 4.67 -8.74 -3.32
N GLU A 44 5.15 -9.67 -4.14
CA GLU A 44 5.20 -11.09 -3.84
C GLU A 44 6.08 -11.45 -2.63
N GLY A 45 7.14 -10.70 -2.37
CA GLY A 45 8.04 -10.94 -1.24
C GLY A 45 7.34 -10.72 0.10
N ILE A 46 6.43 -9.74 0.15
CA ILE A 46 5.63 -9.47 1.35
C ILE A 46 4.46 -10.44 1.44
N HIS A 47 3.78 -10.71 0.33
CA HIS A 47 2.60 -11.59 0.31
C HIS A 47 2.92 -13.00 0.85
N LYS A 48 4.13 -13.50 0.60
CA LYS A 48 4.61 -14.81 1.08
C LYS A 48 4.79 -14.89 2.60
N VAL A 49 4.98 -13.76 3.28
CA VAL A 49 5.34 -13.71 4.71
C VAL A 49 4.24 -13.15 5.60
N VAL A 50 3.23 -12.49 5.04
CA VAL A 50 2.12 -11.92 5.81
C VAL A 50 0.90 -12.85 5.81
N ALA A 51 0.20 -12.90 6.95
CA ALA A 51 -1.04 -13.66 7.05
C ALA A 51 -2.14 -13.10 6.11
N GLU A 52 -3.00 -13.99 5.62
CA GLU A 52 -4.17 -13.60 4.83
C GLU A 52 -5.05 -12.59 5.59
N GLY A 53 -5.62 -11.63 4.85
CA GLY A 53 -6.46 -10.57 5.42
C GLY A 53 -5.71 -9.48 6.19
N THR A 54 -4.38 -9.49 6.23
CA THR A 54 -3.59 -8.42 6.87
C THR A 54 -3.87 -7.06 6.25
N TRP A 55 -3.89 -6.98 4.92
CA TRP A 55 -4.21 -5.75 4.21
C TRP A 55 -5.68 -5.34 4.36
N ASN A 56 -6.60 -6.32 4.44
CA ASN A 56 -8.02 -6.05 4.68
C ASN A 56 -8.22 -5.36 6.04
N ARG A 57 -7.54 -5.83 7.09
CA ARG A 57 -7.59 -5.20 8.42
C ARG A 57 -7.08 -3.77 8.43
N ILE A 58 -6.02 -3.48 7.67
CA ILE A 58 -5.52 -2.10 7.51
C ILE A 58 -6.53 -1.26 6.74
N ALA A 59 -7.07 -1.80 5.65
CA ALA A 59 -8.10 -1.14 4.86
C ALA A 59 -9.35 -0.82 5.69
N ASP A 60 -9.81 -1.71 6.55
CA ASP A 60 -10.96 -1.46 7.42
C ASP A 60 -10.72 -0.26 8.35
N LYS A 61 -9.52 -0.18 8.96
CA LYS A 61 -9.14 0.95 9.81
C LYS A 61 -9.11 2.28 9.04
N MET A 62 -8.49 2.30 7.86
CA MET A 62 -8.46 3.48 6.99
C MET A 62 -9.88 3.89 6.57
N SER A 63 -10.74 2.91 6.27
CA SER A 63 -12.13 3.14 5.85
C SER A 63 -12.95 3.82 6.94
N LEU A 64 -12.73 3.48 8.21
CA LEU A 64 -13.41 4.13 9.34
C LEU A 64 -13.09 5.63 9.39
N ARG A 65 -11.82 6.00 9.25
CA ARG A 65 -11.36 7.40 9.21
C ARG A 65 -11.92 8.14 7.98
N PHE A 66 -11.89 7.50 6.80
CA PHE A 66 -12.42 8.11 5.57
C PHE A 66 -13.93 8.37 5.63
N ARG A 67 -14.67 7.50 6.32
CA ARG A 67 -16.11 7.69 6.57
C ARG A 67 -16.38 8.88 7.49
N ALA A 68 -15.50 9.14 8.45
CA ALA A 68 -15.55 10.32 9.31
C ALA A 68 -15.08 11.62 8.62
N GLY A 69 -14.59 11.55 7.38
CA GLY A 69 -14.00 12.70 6.66
C GLY A 69 -12.54 12.99 7.06
N GLU A 70 -11.95 12.15 7.91
CA GLU A 70 -10.59 12.25 8.43
C GLU A 70 -9.59 11.63 7.43
N PHE A 71 -9.58 12.10 6.18
CA PHE A 71 -8.76 11.48 5.10
C PHE A 71 -7.26 11.52 5.39
N ARG A 72 -6.76 12.67 5.85
CA ARG A 72 -5.34 12.83 6.20
C ARG A 72 -4.91 11.81 7.25
N ASP A 73 -5.66 11.74 8.34
CA ASP A 73 -5.32 10.86 9.46
C ASP A 73 -5.51 9.39 9.07
N GLY A 74 -6.51 9.07 8.25
CA GLY A 74 -6.68 7.74 7.68
C GLY A 74 -5.48 7.30 6.82
N ILE A 75 -4.89 8.20 6.03
CA ILE A 75 -3.71 7.90 5.22
C ILE A 75 -2.48 7.71 6.13
N ILE A 76 -2.26 8.62 7.09
CA ILE A 76 -1.14 8.52 8.04
C ILE A 76 -1.22 7.22 8.84
N ASP A 77 -2.39 6.90 9.38
CA ASP A 77 -2.64 5.65 10.10
C ASP A 77 -2.38 4.43 9.19
N GLY A 78 -2.84 4.49 7.94
CA GLY A 78 -2.61 3.43 6.95
C GLY A 78 -1.13 3.15 6.72
N VAL A 79 -0.35 4.19 6.39
CA VAL A 79 1.10 4.09 6.17
C VAL A 79 1.82 3.58 7.41
N LYS A 80 1.43 4.07 8.59
CA LYS A 80 2.01 3.61 9.87
C LYS A 80 1.79 2.11 10.10
N HIS A 81 0.56 1.63 9.95
CA HIS A 81 0.26 0.20 10.14
C HIS A 81 0.93 -0.68 9.07
N VAL A 82 1.04 -0.19 7.84
CA VAL A 82 1.82 -0.88 6.80
C VAL A 82 3.28 -1.00 7.23
N GLY A 83 3.88 0.09 7.72
CA GLY A 83 5.24 0.09 8.24
C GLY A 83 5.44 -0.88 9.41
N GLU A 84 4.48 -0.97 10.34
CA GLU A 84 4.51 -1.94 11.44
C GLU A 84 4.47 -3.40 10.94
N VAL A 85 3.63 -3.70 9.96
CA VAL A 85 3.57 -5.04 9.33
C VAL A 85 4.89 -5.37 8.63
N LEU A 86 5.44 -4.43 7.87
CA LEU A 86 6.72 -4.60 7.20
C LEU A 86 7.86 -4.81 8.19
N ALA A 87 7.96 -3.99 9.24
CA ALA A 87 9.00 -4.12 10.25
C ALA A 87 8.98 -5.49 10.95
N ALA A 88 7.81 -6.08 11.12
CA ALA A 88 7.64 -7.39 11.75
C ALA A 88 7.99 -8.58 10.83
N HIS A 89 7.71 -8.49 9.52
CA HIS A 89 7.82 -9.63 8.59
C HIS A 89 8.94 -9.49 7.55
N VAL A 90 9.40 -8.27 7.31
CA VAL A 90 10.40 -7.89 6.32
C VAL A 90 11.40 -6.94 7.01
N PRO A 91 12.19 -7.43 7.97
CA PRO A 91 13.08 -6.59 8.75
C PRO A 91 14.16 -5.98 7.86
N ARG A 92 14.47 -4.70 8.14
CA ARG A 92 15.49 -3.94 7.41
C ARG A 92 16.86 -4.63 7.51
N ARG A 93 17.54 -4.83 6.40
CA ARG A 93 18.93 -5.31 6.34
C ARG A 93 19.91 -4.17 6.59
N PRO A 94 21.13 -4.46 7.09
CA PRO A 94 22.15 -3.45 7.34
C PRO A 94 22.55 -2.63 6.10
N ASP A 95 22.43 -3.23 4.92
CA ASP A 95 22.79 -2.65 3.63
C ASP A 95 21.58 -2.08 2.85
N ASP A 96 20.40 -2.01 3.48
CA ASP A 96 19.19 -1.51 2.80
C ASP A 96 19.32 -0.02 2.46
N THR A 97 19.01 0.26 1.20
CA THR A 97 18.92 1.60 0.62
C THR A 97 17.46 1.97 0.38
N ASN A 98 17.19 3.24 0.06
CA ASN A 98 15.85 3.66 -0.34
C ASN A 98 15.62 3.30 -1.82
N GLU A 99 14.94 2.18 -2.08
CA GLU A 99 14.74 1.64 -3.43
C GLU A 99 13.58 2.31 -4.19
N LEU A 100 12.61 2.87 -3.47
CA LEU A 100 11.43 3.55 -4.03
C LEU A 100 11.33 4.98 -3.48
N PRO A 101 10.91 5.97 -4.28
CA PRO A 101 10.79 7.34 -3.80
C PRO A 101 9.62 7.51 -2.81
N ASP A 102 9.81 8.35 -1.79
CA ASP A 102 8.77 8.69 -0.80
C ASP A 102 7.72 9.69 -1.31
N THR A 103 7.83 10.11 -2.58
CA THR A 103 6.97 11.13 -3.18
C THR A 103 5.57 10.58 -3.44
N VAL A 104 4.55 11.27 -2.91
CA VAL A 104 3.15 11.01 -3.25
C VAL A 104 2.91 11.26 -4.73
N GLN A 105 2.46 10.24 -5.45
CA GLN A 105 2.09 10.34 -6.86
C GLN A 105 0.65 10.82 -7.00
N ILE A 106 0.45 11.87 -7.79
CA ILE A 106 -0.86 12.45 -8.10
C ILE A 106 -1.04 12.37 -9.61
N GLY A 107 -2.14 11.76 -10.07
CA GLY A 107 -2.44 11.56 -11.49
C GLY A 107 -3.82 10.96 -11.71
#